data_AF-A0A8H3D904-F1
#
_entry.id   AF-A0A8H3D904-F1
#
_cell.length_a   1.000
_cell.length_b   1.000
_cell.length_c   1.000
_cell.angle_alpha   90.00
_cell.angle_beta   90.00
_cell.angle_gamma   90.00
#
_symmetry.space_group_name_H-M   'P 1'
#
loop_
_entity.id
_entity.type
_entity.pdbx_description
1 polymer ?
#
loop_
_entity_poly.entity_id
_entity_poly.type
_entity_poly.pdbx_seq_one_letter_code
_entity_poly.pdbx_strand_id
1 'polypeptide(L)'
;MHSTHRSFRYTSKVLNDARAFSTGGEPMVSTGGLHFYRNRHMEVYAAKPAHRLSLRQLLFFGRQMDEERILKACSANYVRTELPVRIAHRIQDLQGLPYVVVKQEWVAKVYELYWSAFEKLRKYPEIHTQKDNREFCKFLRGILDEHAPVIPWISLGLSLSSHHLVPEQLDAFMRRMLVSRISRRVLAEHHLALTDGLARGDTSPQRAQVGIIHTALDVKASALRCVSLLQERPQGADANFETLYDIHPTDPPTKSDWRWPEVILDGDLDTKFAYIKEHFEYIVFELLKNVRDTCITPFWSTGTLSPPHRRVARP
;
A
#
# COMPACT_ATOMS: atom_id res chain seq x y z
N MET A 1 -12.75 35.09 19.95
CA MET A 1 -11.67 34.15 20.30
C MET A 1 -12.28 32.87 20.86
N HIS A 2 -12.65 31.90 20.02
CA HIS A 2 -13.03 30.55 20.46
C HIS A 2 -12.32 29.58 19.51
N SER A 3 -11.38 28.81 20.07
CA SER A 3 -10.44 27.94 19.38
C SER A 3 -11.10 26.60 19.01
N THR A 4 -11.05 26.25 17.73
CA THR A 4 -11.52 25.00 17.15
C THR A 4 -10.62 23.83 17.52
N HIS A 5 -11.08 22.97 18.44
CA HIS A 5 -10.58 21.61 18.61
C HIS A 5 -11.12 20.72 17.48
N ARG A 6 -10.36 20.54 16.42
CA ARG A 6 -10.67 19.59 15.33
C ARG A 6 -9.43 18.74 15.07
N SER A 7 -9.25 17.69 15.87
CA SER A 7 -8.18 16.73 15.67
C SER A 7 -8.61 15.35 16.20
N PHE A 8 -8.22 14.30 15.48
CA PHE A 8 -8.26 12.88 15.88
C PHE A 8 -9.63 12.20 16.06
N ARG A 9 -10.24 11.76 14.94
CA ARG A 9 -11.22 10.63 14.95
C ARG A 9 -10.95 9.57 13.88
N TYR A 10 -9.79 9.59 13.22
CA TYR A 10 -9.32 8.51 12.33
C TYR A 10 -8.76 7.30 13.13
N THR A 11 -8.62 7.47 14.46
CA THR A 11 -8.07 6.49 15.41
C THR A 11 -9.03 5.36 15.78
N SER A 12 -10.33 5.62 15.84
CA SER A 12 -11.29 4.67 16.42
C SER A 12 -11.52 3.42 15.56
N LYS A 13 -11.51 3.56 14.23
CA LYS A 13 -11.69 2.43 13.31
C LYS A 13 -10.50 1.48 13.32
N VAL A 14 -9.27 2.03 13.31
CA VAL A 14 -8.05 1.20 13.41
C VAL A 14 -7.95 0.53 14.79
N LEU A 15 -8.47 1.18 15.84
CA LEU A 15 -8.60 0.60 17.19
C LEU A 15 -9.62 -0.54 17.26
N ASN A 16 -10.76 -0.45 16.55
CA ASN A 16 -11.79 -1.49 16.57
C ASN A 16 -11.43 -2.71 15.72
N ASP A 17 -10.82 -2.52 14.55
CA ASP A 17 -10.30 -3.63 13.74
C ASP A 17 -9.10 -4.33 14.43
N ALA A 18 -8.29 -3.57 15.20
CA ALA A 18 -7.22 -4.14 16.02
C ALA A 18 -7.75 -4.88 17.26
N ARG A 19 -8.90 -4.47 17.83
CA ARG A 19 -9.56 -5.16 18.95
C ARG A 19 -10.20 -6.49 18.51
N ALA A 20 -10.75 -6.56 17.31
CA ALA A 20 -11.28 -7.81 16.76
C ALA A 20 -10.18 -8.87 16.53
N PHE A 21 -8.92 -8.46 16.39
CA PHE A 21 -7.75 -9.35 16.30
C PHE A 21 -7.17 -9.79 17.66
N SER A 22 -7.73 -9.33 18.79
CA SER A 22 -7.09 -9.41 20.12
C SER A 22 -7.51 -10.61 20.97
N THR A 23 -8.40 -11.51 20.53
CA THR A 23 -8.82 -12.65 21.36
C THR A 23 -7.98 -13.89 21.04
N GLY A 24 -6.77 -13.95 21.59
CA GLY A 24 -5.97 -15.17 21.66
C GLY A 24 -4.49 -14.96 21.32
N GLY A 25 -3.69 -14.58 22.30
CA GLY A 25 -2.23 -14.59 22.18
C GLY A 25 -1.57 -14.27 23.51
N GLU A 26 -0.79 -15.22 24.04
CA GLU A 26 0.05 -15.04 25.23
C GLU A 26 0.99 -13.83 25.09
N PRO A 27 1.39 -13.18 26.20
CA PRO A 27 2.29 -12.04 26.16
C PRO A 27 3.69 -12.47 25.66
N MET A 28 3.98 -12.20 24.39
CA MET A 28 5.33 -12.32 23.84
C MET A 28 6.26 -11.32 24.53
N VAL A 29 7.27 -11.84 25.23
CA VAL A 29 8.39 -11.08 25.78
C VAL A 29 9.04 -10.28 24.64
N SER A 30 9.01 -8.94 24.76
CA SER A 30 9.57 -8.01 23.77
C SER A 30 11.10 -8.14 23.67
N THR A 31 11.59 -8.87 22.67
CA THR A 31 13.01 -8.91 22.26
C THR A 31 13.50 -7.62 21.58
N GLY A 32 12.64 -6.61 21.40
CA GLY A 32 12.93 -5.43 20.57
C GLY A 32 14.12 -4.58 21.01
N GLY A 33 14.53 -4.65 22.28
CA GLY A 33 15.76 -4.01 22.75
C GLY A 33 17.05 -4.66 22.23
N LEU A 34 17.03 -5.95 21.88
CA LEU A 34 18.24 -6.73 21.54
C LEU A 34 18.71 -6.49 20.09
N HIS A 35 17.79 -6.17 19.18
CA HIS A 35 18.10 -5.93 17.77
C HIS A 35 18.65 -4.53 17.51
N PHE A 36 18.26 -3.53 18.31
CA PHE A 36 18.74 -2.16 18.20
C PHE A 36 20.28 -2.06 18.29
N TYR A 37 20.92 -2.91 19.11
CA TYR A 37 22.37 -2.94 19.29
C TYR A 37 23.11 -3.93 18.37
N ARG A 38 22.41 -4.71 17.53
CA ARG A 38 22.98 -5.70 16.60
C ARG A 38 22.97 -5.21 15.15
N ASN A 39 23.39 -3.96 14.92
CA ASN A 39 23.24 -3.28 13.63
C ASN A 39 24.36 -3.50 12.61
N ARG A 40 25.51 -4.11 12.96
CA ARG A 40 26.70 -4.11 12.08
C ARG A 40 26.44 -4.64 10.67
N HIS A 41 25.62 -5.69 10.52
CA HIS A 41 25.27 -6.18 9.19
C HIS A 41 24.21 -5.32 8.51
N MET A 42 23.24 -4.79 9.25
CA MET A 42 22.20 -3.93 8.70
C MET A 42 22.79 -2.63 8.15
N GLU A 43 23.72 -2.01 8.88
CA GLU A 43 24.43 -0.78 8.48
C GLU A 43 25.17 -0.94 7.14
N VAL A 44 25.79 -2.09 6.89
CA VAL A 44 26.45 -2.38 5.61
C VAL A 44 25.46 -2.38 4.45
N TYR A 45 24.23 -2.85 4.66
CA TYR A 45 23.18 -2.80 3.64
C TYR A 45 22.53 -1.42 3.53
N ALA A 46 22.38 -0.71 4.64
CA ALA A 46 21.85 0.66 4.67
C ALA A 46 22.82 1.70 4.07
N ALA A 47 24.12 1.40 4.02
CA ALA A 47 25.10 2.23 3.33
C ALA A 47 25.05 2.07 1.79
N LYS A 48 24.43 1.00 1.28
CA LYS A 48 24.32 0.77 -0.16
C LYS A 48 23.22 1.65 -0.76
N PRO A 49 23.47 2.33 -1.89
CA PRO A 49 22.42 3.10 -2.55
C PRO A 49 21.32 2.17 -3.07
N ALA A 50 20.05 2.50 -2.82
CA ALA A 50 18.94 1.77 -3.42
C ALA A 50 18.79 2.14 -4.90
N HIS A 51 18.81 1.16 -5.80
CA HIS A 51 18.69 1.42 -7.23
C HIS A 51 17.25 1.80 -7.59
N ARG A 52 17.08 2.94 -8.27
CA ARG A 52 15.75 3.38 -8.74
C ARG A 52 15.50 2.82 -10.14
N LEU A 53 14.39 2.11 -10.30
CA LEU A 53 13.94 1.64 -11.60
C LEU A 53 12.84 2.55 -12.15
N SER A 54 12.98 2.92 -13.41
CA SER A 54 11.92 3.55 -14.20
C SER A 54 10.96 2.50 -14.76
N LEU A 55 9.73 2.91 -15.05
CA LEU A 55 8.74 2.06 -15.71
C LEU A 55 9.26 1.54 -17.07
N ARG A 56 9.97 2.40 -17.81
CA ARG A 56 10.61 2.03 -19.08
C ARG A 56 11.65 0.92 -18.90
N GLN A 57 12.47 0.99 -17.86
CA GLN A 57 13.43 -0.08 -17.55
C GLN A 57 12.71 -1.38 -17.20
N LEU A 58 11.68 -1.34 -16.35
CA LEU A 58 10.88 -2.54 -16.00
C LEU A 58 10.24 -3.18 -17.23
N LEU A 59 9.67 -2.37 -18.13
CA LEU A 59 9.12 -2.85 -19.41
C LEU A 59 10.19 -3.45 -20.32
N PHE A 60 11.34 -2.80 -20.43
CA PHE A 60 12.45 -3.27 -21.25
C PHE A 60 12.99 -4.59 -20.74
N PHE A 61 13.23 -4.69 -19.43
CA PHE A 61 13.62 -5.94 -18.78
C PHE A 61 12.57 -7.02 -19.05
N GLY A 62 11.30 -6.76 -18.74
CA GLY A 62 10.23 -7.74 -18.92
C GLY A 62 9.98 -8.18 -20.37
N ARG A 63 10.21 -7.33 -21.37
CA ARG A 63 10.10 -7.68 -22.80
C ARG A 63 11.30 -8.47 -23.32
N GLN A 64 12.49 -8.20 -22.80
CA GLN A 64 13.72 -8.93 -23.14
C GLN A 64 13.99 -10.11 -22.21
N MET A 65 13.07 -10.44 -21.30
CA MET A 65 13.18 -11.62 -20.46
C MET A 65 12.79 -12.85 -21.30
N ASP A 66 13.76 -13.37 -22.04
CA ASP A 66 13.67 -14.74 -22.56
C ASP A 66 13.60 -15.73 -21.39
N GLU A 67 13.05 -16.91 -21.67
CA GLU A 67 13.10 -18.07 -20.76
C GLU A 67 14.48 -18.16 -20.13
N GLU A 68 15.53 -18.04 -20.93
CA GLU A 68 16.92 -18.12 -20.49
C GLU A 68 17.32 -17.06 -19.45
N ARG A 69 16.80 -15.83 -19.46
CA ARG A 69 17.17 -14.79 -18.47
C ARG A 69 16.39 -14.90 -17.16
N ILE A 70 15.18 -15.46 -17.20
CA ILE A 70 14.43 -15.85 -16.00
C ILE A 70 15.00 -17.17 -15.44
N LEU A 71 15.32 -18.15 -16.30
CA LEU A 71 15.99 -19.41 -15.96
C LEU A 71 17.40 -19.17 -15.42
N LYS A 72 18.17 -18.23 -15.98
CA LYS A 72 19.47 -17.75 -15.44
C LYS A 72 19.29 -16.84 -14.22
N ALA A 73 18.09 -16.78 -13.64
CA ALA A 73 17.79 -16.17 -12.36
C ALA A 73 18.19 -14.69 -12.22
N CYS A 74 18.34 -13.95 -13.33
CA CYS A 74 18.85 -12.58 -13.28
C CYS A 74 17.83 -11.63 -12.61
N SER A 75 16.54 -11.78 -12.92
CA SER A 75 15.45 -11.05 -12.24
C SER A 75 15.31 -11.47 -10.77
N ALA A 76 15.37 -12.77 -10.48
CA ALA A 76 15.24 -13.30 -9.13
C ALA A 76 16.38 -12.82 -8.23
N ASN A 77 17.62 -12.88 -8.71
CA ASN A 77 18.80 -12.41 -7.99
C ASN A 77 18.84 -10.88 -7.85
N TYR A 78 18.30 -10.13 -8.82
CA TYR A 78 18.09 -8.69 -8.66
C TYR A 78 17.16 -8.38 -7.50
N VAL A 79 16.00 -9.04 -7.42
CA VAL A 79 15.05 -8.87 -6.29
C VAL A 79 15.68 -9.32 -4.98
N ARG A 80 16.38 -10.46 -4.96
CA ARG A 80 17.11 -11.00 -3.80
C ARG A 80 18.12 -10.01 -3.23
N THR A 81 18.82 -9.25 -4.09
CA THR A 81 19.87 -8.30 -3.68
C THR A 81 19.32 -6.93 -3.30
N GLU A 82 18.30 -6.44 -4.01
CA GLU A 82 17.71 -5.11 -3.79
C GLU A 82 16.76 -5.04 -2.58
N LEU A 83 15.96 -6.09 -2.32
CA LEU A 83 14.99 -6.07 -1.22
C LEU A 83 15.65 -5.90 0.17
N PRO A 84 16.73 -6.63 0.53
CA PRO A 84 17.43 -6.41 1.79
C PRO A 84 17.92 -4.97 1.97
N VAL A 85 18.48 -4.36 0.94
CA VAL A 85 18.96 -2.96 0.97
C VAL A 85 17.80 -2.00 1.26
N ARG A 86 16.69 -2.16 0.55
CA ARG A 86 15.50 -1.32 0.71
C ARG A 86 14.83 -1.50 2.07
N ILE A 87 14.86 -2.70 2.64
CA ILE A 87 14.37 -2.95 4.01
C ILE A 87 15.32 -2.36 5.05
N ALA A 88 16.65 -2.50 4.87
CA ALA A 88 17.64 -1.91 5.78
C ALA A 88 17.44 -0.40 5.93
N HIS A 89 17.21 0.33 4.83
CA HIS A 89 16.86 1.75 4.89
C HIS A 89 15.60 2.04 5.72
N ARG A 90 14.60 1.15 5.71
CA ARG A 90 13.37 1.34 6.50
C ARG A 90 13.57 0.98 7.97
N ILE A 91 14.40 -0.02 8.27
CA ILE A 91 14.83 -0.30 9.65
C ILE A 91 15.57 0.92 10.20
N GLN A 92 16.48 1.52 9.43
CA GLN A 92 17.20 2.73 9.83
C GLN A 92 16.25 3.93 10.03
N ASP A 93 15.27 4.13 9.14
CA ASP A 93 14.23 5.17 9.33
C ASP A 93 13.43 4.95 10.64
N LEU A 94 13.10 3.70 10.98
CA LEU A 94 12.40 3.36 12.23
C LEU A 94 13.29 3.60 13.46
N GLN A 95 14.58 3.27 13.38
CA GLN A 95 15.55 3.53 14.45
C GLN A 95 15.82 5.04 14.65
N GLY A 96 15.61 5.86 13.62
CA GLY A 96 15.72 7.32 13.69
C GLY A 96 14.55 8.03 14.35
N LEU A 97 13.47 7.32 14.71
CA LEU A 97 12.34 7.91 15.43
C LEU A 97 12.69 8.12 16.92
N PRO A 98 12.04 9.08 17.62
CA PRO A 98 12.22 9.24 19.06
C PRO A 98 11.92 7.94 19.80
N TYR A 99 12.72 7.65 20.84
CA TYR A 99 12.64 6.40 21.60
C TYR A 99 11.22 6.07 22.10
N VAL A 100 10.47 7.09 22.54
CA VAL A 100 9.09 6.93 23.02
C VAL A 100 8.15 6.41 21.92
N VAL A 101 8.37 6.82 20.67
CA VAL A 101 7.59 6.35 19.51
C VAL A 101 8.00 4.93 19.12
N VAL A 102 9.29 4.62 19.13
CA VAL A 102 9.79 3.28 18.79
C VAL A 102 9.31 2.23 19.79
N LYS A 103 9.24 2.58 21.07
CA LYS A 103 8.76 1.70 22.15
C LYS A 103 7.26 1.40 22.07
N GLN A 104 6.50 2.17 21.29
CA GLN A 104 5.07 1.92 21.13
C GLN A 104 4.82 0.54 20.52
N GLU A 105 3.87 -0.21 21.06
CA GLU A 105 3.65 -1.63 20.74
C GLU A 105 3.55 -1.90 19.23
N TRP A 106 2.75 -1.10 18.52
CA TRP A 106 2.52 -1.27 17.08
C TRP A 106 3.75 -0.90 16.23
N VAL A 107 4.51 0.12 16.64
CA VAL A 107 5.75 0.52 15.95
C VAL A 107 6.82 -0.55 16.18
N ALA A 108 6.93 -1.08 17.41
CA ALA A 108 7.81 -2.18 17.74
C ALA A 108 7.47 -3.46 16.95
N LYS A 109 6.19 -3.83 16.83
CA LYS A 109 5.76 -4.96 15.98
C LYS A 109 6.18 -4.78 14.52
N VAL A 110 6.02 -3.57 13.97
CA VAL A 110 6.45 -3.27 12.60
C VAL A 110 7.97 -3.35 12.46
N TYR A 111 8.73 -2.88 13.46
CA TYR A 111 10.18 -3.00 13.50
C TYR A 111 10.64 -4.46 13.49
N GLU A 112 10.09 -5.30 14.37
CA GLU A 112 10.42 -6.73 14.44
C GLU A 112 10.10 -7.45 13.13
N LEU A 113 8.97 -7.10 12.50
CA LEU A 113 8.58 -7.68 11.22
C LEU A 113 9.57 -7.34 10.10
N TYR A 114 9.98 -6.07 10.00
CA TYR A 114 11.01 -5.68 9.03
C TYR A 114 12.37 -6.30 9.33
N TRP A 115 12.74 -6.43 10.60
CA TRP A 115 13.98 -7.08 11.01
C TRP A 115 14.00 -8.55 10.63
N SER A 116 12.91 -9.28 10.93
CA SER A 116 12.73 -10.68 10.54
C SER A 116 12.82 -10.83 9.01
N ALA A 117 12.16 -9.96 8.25
CA ALA A 117 12.23 -9.95 6.79
C ALA A 117 13.66 -9.74 6.28
N PHE A 118 14.39 -8.79 6.86
CA PHE A 118 15.78 -8.50 6.51
C PHE A 118 16.68 -9.72 6.73
N GLU A 119 16.57 -10.37 7.89
CA GLU A 119 17.34 -11.57 8.20
C GLU A 119 17.00 -12.75 7.28
N LYS A 120 15.71 -12.97 7.01
CA LYS A 120 15.24 -13.99 6.06
C LYS A 120 15.79 -13.74 4.64
N LEU A 121 15.68 -12.51 4.14
CA LEU A 121 16.12 -12.14 2.80
C LEU A 121 17.64 -12.18 2.64
N ARG A 122 18.40 -11.69 3.64
CA ARG A 122 19.87 -11.67 3.61
C ARG A 122 20.46 -13.08 3.58
N LYS A 123 19.81 -14.05 4.25
CA LYS A 123 20.27 -15.45 4.31
C LYS A 123 19.82 -16.27 3.09
N TYR A 124 18.97 -15.73 2.22
CA TYR A 124 18.47 -16.48 1.09
C TYR A 124 19.59 -16.76 0.07
N PRO A 125 19.83 -18.03 -0.30
CA PRO A 125 20.93 -18.41 -1.19
C PRO A 125 20.75 -17.85 -2.60
N GLU A 126 21.82 -17.91 -3.38
CA GLU A 126 21.75 -17.51 -4.78
C GLU A 126 20.90 -18.48 -5.60
N ILE A 127 20.11 -17.92 -6.51
CA ILE A 127 19.16 -18.67 -7.31
C ILE A 127 19.87 -19.01 -8.62
N HIS A 128 19.94 -20.29 -8.96
CA HIS A 128 20.60 -20.74 -10.19
C HIS A 128 19.67 -21.56 -11.08
N THR A 129 18.67 -22.22 -10.50
CA THR A 129 17.76 -23.09 -11.25
C THR A 129 16.33 -22.57 -11.22
N GLN A 130 15.51 -23.03 -12.17
CA GLN A 130 14.08 -22.73 -12.19
C GLN A 130 13.33 -23.32 -10.98
N LYS A 131 13.85 -24.41 -10.39
CA LYS A 131 13.30 -24.97 -9.15
C LYS A 131 13.53 -24.01 -7.98
N ASP A 132 14.74 -23.47 -7.86
CA ASP A 132 15.07 -22.47 -6.83
C ASP A 132 14.23 -21.21 -7.01
N ASN A 133 14.03 -20.76 -8.26
CA ASN A 133 13.19 -19.61 -8.55
C ASN A 133 11.74 -19.81 -8.09
N ARG A 134 11.17 -21.02 -8.26
CA ARG A 134 9.83 -21.34 -7.76
C ARG A 134 9.74 -21.30 -6.24
N GLU A 135 10.75 -21.84 -5.53
CA GLU A 135 10.81 -21.77 -4.08
C GLU A 135 11.02 -20.33 -3.59
N PHE A 136 11.80 -19.53 -4.31
CA PHE A 136 11.95 -18.11 -4.03
C PHE A 136 10.64 -17.34 -4.22
N CYS A 137 9.86 -17.66 -5.26
CA CYS A 137 8.54 -17.07 -5.46
C CYS A 137 7.58 -17.39 -4.30
N LYS A 138 7.58 -18.62 -3.78
CA LYS A 138 6.79 -18.98 -2.58
C LYS A 138 7.26 -18.19 -1.36
N PHE A 139 8.58 -18.09 -1.16
CA PHE A 139 9.17 -17.30 -0.10
C PHE A 139 8.79 -15.81 -0.18
N LEU A 140 8.84 -15.21 -1.38
CA LEU A 140 8.44 -13.81 -1.59
C LEU A 140 6.96 -13.57 -1.31
N ARG A 141 6.07 -14.49 -1.71
CA ARG A 141 4.64 -14.41 -1.37
C ARG A 141 4.44 -14.40 0.15
N GLY A 142 5.12 -15.30 0.87
CA GLY A 142 5.10 -15.31 2.34
C GLY A 142 5.52 -13.97 2.96
N ILE A 143 6.62 -13.37 2.48
CA ILE A 143 7.04 -12.04 2.96
C ILE A 143 5.99 -10.96 2.65
N LEU A 144 5.38 -10.97 1.46
CA LEU A 144 4.34 -9.99 1.08
C LEU A 144 3.10 -10.11 1.97
N ASP A 145 2.67 -11.33 2.28
CA ASP A 145 1.51 -11.64 3.11
C ASP A 145 1.77 -11.28 4.57
N GLU A 146 2.94 -11.65 5.12
CA GLU A 146 3.39 -11.26 6.46
C GLU A 146 3.38 -9.72 6.64
N HIS A 147 3.66 -8.95 5.57
CA HIS A 147 3.71 -7.48 5.58
C HIS A 147 2.40 -6.80 5.17
N ALA A 148 1.31 -7.56 4.99
CA ALA A 148 -0.01 -6.99 4.71
C ALA A 148 -0.48 -5.98 5.79
N PRO A 149 -0.39 -6.25 7.10
CA PRO A 149 -0.94 -5.38 8.14
C PRO A 149 -0.03 -4.20 8.54
N VAL A 150 1.12 -4.01 7.89
CA VAL A 150 2.10 -2.96 8.27
C VAL A 150 1.52 -1.55 8.25
N ILE A 151 0.70 -1.21 7.25
CA ILE A 151 0.13 0.14 7.12
C ILE A 151 -0.86 0.47 8.25
N PRO A 152 -1.86 -0.38 8.55
CA PRO A 152 -2.74 -0.10 9.68
C PRO A 152 -1.97 -0.07 11.01
N TRP A 153 -1.01 -0.98 11.24
CA TRP A 153 -0.22 -0.96 12.47
C TRP A 153 0.63 0.29 12.63
N ILE A 154 1.37 0.70 11.59
CA ILE A 154 2.21 1.89 11.69
C ILE A 154 1.36 3.17 11.82
N SER A 155 0.22 3.24 11.13
CA SER A 155 -0.72 4.35 11.25
C SER A 155 -1.29 4.44 12.68
N LEU A 156 -1.67 3.30 13.27
CA LEU A 156 -2.18 3.25 14.64
C LEU A 156 -1.10 3.66 15.64
N GLY A 157 0.10 3.06 15.53
CA GLY A 157 1.22 3.35 16.43
C GLY A 157 1.60 4.82 16.43
N LEU A 158 1.77 5.41 15.24
CA LEU A 158 2.11 6.83 15.11
C LEU A 158 0.99 7.75 15.54
N SER A 159 -0.27 7.38 15.31
CA SER A 159 -1.40 8.18 15.76
C SER A 159 -1.47 8.26 17.29
N LEU A 160 -1.16 7.16 17.98
CA LEU A 160 -1.11 7.12 19.45
C LEU A 160 0.08 7.91 20.02
N SER A 161 1.19 7.97 19.27
CA SER A 161 2.40 8.71 19.65
C SER A 161 2.54 10.08 18.98
N SER A 162 1.46 10.60 18.39
CA SER A 162 1.47 11.82 17.55
C SER A 162 1.92 13.08 18.30
N HIS A 163 1.61 13.19 19.59
CA HIS A 163 2.00 14.30 20.44
C HIS A 163 3.50 14.39 20.73
N HIS A 164 4.26 13.33 20.42
CA HIS A 164 5.72 13.29 20.57
C HIS A 164 6.48 13.58 19.28
N LEU A 165 5.77 13.86 18.17
CA LEU A 165 6.35 14.09 16.86
C LEU A 165 5.93 15.43 16.30
N VAL A 166 6.87 16.11 15.65
CA VAL A 166 6.58 17.27 14.82
C VAL A 166 5.80 16.80 13.58
N PRO A 167 4.66 17.43 13.22
CA PRO A 167 3.82 16.97 12.10
C PRO A 167 4.58 16.78 10.78
N GLU A 168 5.49 17.70 10.45
CA GLU A 168 6.29 17.64 9.22
C GLU A 168 7.24 16.44 9.20
N GLN A 169 7.79 16.07 10.36
CA GLN A 169 8.66 14.89 10.48
C GLN A 169 7.85 13.60 10.34
N LEU A 170 6.66 13.55 10.94
CA LEU A 170 5.74 12.43 10.83
C LEU A 170 5.31 12.21 9.38
N ASP A 171 4.92 13.28 8.67
CA ASP A 171 4.52 13.23 7.26
C ASP A 171 5.67 12.77 6.36
N ALA A 172 6.87 13.32 6.57
CA ALA A 172 8.05 12.92 5.82
C ALA A 172 8.40 11.44 6.05
N PHE A 173 8.32 10.98 7.30
CA PHE A 173 8.53 9.57 7.66
C PHE A 173 7.49 8.67 6.99
N MET A 174 6.20 8.99 7.13
CA MET A 174 5.11 8.20 6.55
C MET A 174 5.20 8.13 5.03
N ARG A 175 5.51 9.26 4.37
CA ARG A 175 5.77 9.29 2.92
C ARG A 175 6.90 8.34 2.54
N ARG A 176 8.04 8.37 3.25
CA ARG A 176 9.17 7.45 3.00
C ARG A 176 8.77 5.99 3.20
N MET A 177 8.04 5.67 4.27
CA MET A 177 7.59 4.30 4.57
C MET A 177 6.66 3.77 3.48
N LEU A 178 5.64 4.55 3.10
CA LEU A 178 4.67 4.20 2.07
C LEU A 178 5.31 4.00 0.70
N VAL A 179 6.11 4.97 0.24
CA VAL A 179 6.75 4.92 -1.08
C VAL A 179 7.72 3.73 -1.18
N SER A 180 8.52 3.47 -0.14
CA SER A 180 9.41 2.31 -0.14
C SER A 180 8.65 0.99 -0.07
N ARG A 181 7.54 0.91 0.65
CA ARG A 181 6.68 -0.28 0.64
C ARG A 181 6.11 -0.53 -0.75
N ILE A 182 5.54 0.49 -1.40
CA ILE A 182 5.06 0.38 -2.79
C ILE A 182 6.20 -0.11 -3.69
N SER A 183 7.39 0.49 -3.60
CA SER A 183 8.52 0.11 -4.43
C SER A 183 8.98 -1.34 -4.22
N ARG A 184 8.99 -1.84 -2.98
CA ARG A 184 9.32 -3.24 -2.66
C ARG A 184 8.25 -4.21 -3.20
N ARG A 185 6.96 -3.87 -3.04
CA ARG A 185 5.86 -4.67 -3.60
C ARG A 185 5.92 -4.72 -5.12
N VAL A 186 6.13 -3.59 -5.79
CA VAL A 186 6.30 -3.53 -7.26
C VAL A 186 7.39 -4.47 -7.73
N LEU A 187 8.57 -4.48 -7.10
CA LEU A 187 9.65 -5.39 -7.50
C LEU A 187 9.27 -6.86 -7.32
N ALA A 188 8.73 -7.21 -6.16
CA ALA A 188 8.37 -8.59 -5.84
C ALA A 188 7.22 -9.09 -6.72
N GLU A 189 6.11 -8.34 -6.79
CA GLU A 189 4.92 -8.68 -7.58
C GLU A 189 5.24 -8.71 -9.08
N HIS A 190 6.08 -7.81 -9.59
CA HIS A 190 6.52 -7.86 -10.99
C HIS A 190 7.28 -9.15 -11.30
N HIS A 191 8.22 -9.56 -10.44
CA HIS A 191 8.96 -10.81 -10.61
C HIS A 191 8.05 -12.05 -10.50
N LEU A 192 7.12 -12.05 -9.54
CA LEU A 192 6.12 -13.11 -9.40
C LEU A 192 5.25 -13.23 -10.66
N ALA A 193 4.74 -12.11 -11.17
CA ALA A 193 3.91 -12.09 -12.37
C ALA A 193 4.66 -12.54 -13.63
N LEU A 194 5.95 -12.16 -13.77
CA LEU A 194 6.79 -12.65 -14.86
C LEU A 194 7.01 -14.17 -14.79
N THR A 195 7.28 -14.70 -13.59
CA THR A 195 7.49 -16.14 -13.39
C THR A 195 6.21 -16.94 -13.63
N ASP A 196 5.07 -16.46 -13.13
CA ASP A 196 3.77 -17.10 -13.31
C ASP A 196 3.33 -17.07 -14.79
N GLY A 197 3.54 -15.95 -15.48
CA GLY A 197 3.26 -15.81 -16.92
C GLY A 197 4.09 -16.75 -17.78
N LEU A 198 5.36 -16.97 -17.40
CA LEU A 198 6.22 -17.94 -18.07
C LEU A 198 5.74 -19.39 -17.84
N ALA A 199 5.38 -19.74 -16.60
CA ALA A 199 4.89 -21.08 -16.28
C ALA A 199 3.59 -21.45 -17.04
N ARG A 200 2.79 -20.44 -17.40
CA ARG A 200 1.56 -20.61 -18.20
C ARG A 200 1.82 -20.75 -19.71
N GLY A 201 3.07 -20.62 -20.16
CA GLY A 201 3.42 -20.72 -21.58
C GLY A 201 2.88 -19.56 -22.43
N ASP A 202 2.56 -18.41 -21.83
CA ASP A 202 2.03 -17.25 -22.54
C ASP A 202 3.17 -16.50 -23.25
N THR A 203 3.75 -17.10 -24.28
CA THR A 203 4.88 -16.55 -25.07
C THR A 203 4.42 -15.60 -26.18
N SER A 204 3.20 -15.07 -26.09
CA SER A 204 2.67 -14.17 -27.13
C SER A 204 3.56 -12.91 -27.30
N PRO A 205 4.10 -12.64 -28.50
CA PRO A 205 5.02 -11.51 -28.74
C PRO A 205 4.35 -10.13 -28.61
N GLN A 206 3.03 -10.08 -28.44
CA GLN A 206 2.21 -8.89 -28.22
C GLN A 206 1.57 -8.92 -26.83
N ARG A 207 2.36 -9.24 -25.79
CA ARG A 207 1.88 -9.13 -24.41
C ARG A 207 1.35 -7.71 -24.13
N ALA A 208 0.03 -7.58 -24.03
CA ALA A 208 -0.63 -6.38 -23.52
C ALA A 208 -0.22 -6.08 -22.06
N GLN A 209 0.42 -7.05 -21.39
CA GLN A 209 0.87 -6.97 -20.01
C GLN A 209 2.25 -7.63 -19.82
N VAL A 210 3.17 -6.91 -19.22
CA VAL A 210 4.53 -7.35 -18.87
C VAL A 210 4.66 -7.35 -17.34
N GLY A 211 4.59 -8.53 -16.74
CA GLY A 211 4.47 -8.66 -15.28
C GLY A 211 3.21 -7.95 -14.78
N ILE A 212 3.35 -7.00 -13.85
CA ILE A 212 2.24 -6.15 -13.37
C ILE A 212 1.97 -4.90 -14.25
N ILE A 213 2.76 -4.66 -15.29
CA ILE A 213 2.68 -3.44 -16.10
C ILE A 213 1.84 -3.71 -17.34
N HIS A 214 0.77 -2.96 -17.52
CA HIS A 214 -0.01 -2.96 -18.76
C HIS A 214 0.68 -2.04 -19.76
N THR A 215 0.91 -2.51 -21.00
CA THR A 215 1.61 -1.72 -22.03
C THR A 215 0.69 -0.69 -22.69
N ALA A 216 -0.62 -0.94 -22.68
CA ALA A 216 -1.65 -0.05 -23.18
C ALA A 216 -2.86 -0.11 -22.23
N LEU A 217 -2.75 0.51 -21.05
CA LEU A 217 -3.84 0.59 -20.08
C LEU A 217 -4.95 1.48 -20.63
N ASP A 218 -6.16 0.92 -20.72
CA ASP A 218 -7.38 1.67 -21.05
C ASP A 218 -7.84 2.47 -19.82
N VAL A 219 -7.69 3.78 -19.89
CA VAL A 219 -8.00 4.72 -18.80
C VAL A 219 -9.50 4.77 -18.53
N LYS A 220 -10.31 4.85 -19.59
CA LYS A 220 -11.77 4.91 -19.50
C LYS A 220 -12.33 3.66 -18.85
N ALA A 221 -11.92 2.49 -19.34
CA ALA A 221 -12.37 1.22 -18.79
C ALA A 221 -11.96 1.07 -17.31
N SER A 222 -10.77 1.55 -16.94
CA SER A 222 -10.30 1.52 -15.55
C SER A 222 -11.10 2.46 -14.64
N ALA A 223 -11.37 3.69 -15.09
CA ALA A 223 -12.20 4.64 -14.35
C ALA A 223 -13.64 4.13 -14.16
N LEU A 224 -14.26 3.58 -15.21
CA LEU A 224 -15.60 3.00 -15.14
C LEU A 224 -15.66 1.81 -14.18
N ARG A 225 -14.63 0.94 -14.18
CA ARG A 225 -14.54 -0.15 -13.18
C ARG A 225 -14.51 0.40 -11.75
N CYS A 226 -13.75 1.45 -11.48
CA CYS A 226 -13.74 2.07 -10.15
C CYS A 226 -15.11 2.62 -9.75
N VAL A 227 -15.85 3.22 -10.69
CA VAL A 227 -17.22 3.71 -10.45
C VAL A 227 -18.15 2.54 -10.11
N SER A 228 -18.16 1.48 -10.92
CA SER A 228 -18.98 0.29 -10.65
C SER A 228 -18.67 -0.34 -9.30
N LEU A 229 -17.38 -0.51 -8.97
CA LEU A 229 -16.96 -1.06 -7.68
C LEU A 229 -17.43 -0.23 -6.49
N LEU A 230 -17.45 1.10 -6.61
CA LEU A 230 -17.94 1.95 -5.54
C LEU A 230 -19.47 1.95 -5.45
N GLN A 231 -20.17 1.83 -6.58
CA GLN A 231 -21.64 1.72 -6.63
C GLN A 231 -22.14 0.38 -6.05
N GLU A 232 -21.35 -0.68 -6.18
CA GLU A 232 -21.65 -2.00 -5.61
C GLU A 232 -21.47 -2.06 -4.08
N ARG A 233 -20.67 -1.17 -3.49
CA ARG A 233 -20.44 -1.15 -2.04
C ARG A 233 -21.67 -0.60 -1.29
N PRO A 234 -22.10 -1.20 -0.17
CA PRO A 234 -23.15 -0.64 0.68
C PRO A 234 -22.69 0.61 1.48
N GLN A 235 -23.63 1.50 1.86
CA GLN A 235 -23.36 2.72 2.66
C GLN A 235 -23.10 2.26 4.08
N GLY A 236 -21.97 2.67 4.68
CA GLY A 236 -21.53 2.20 5.99
C GLY A 236 -20.40 1.17 5.98
N ALA A 237 -20.12 0.50 4.85
CA ALA A 237 -18.96 -0.40 4.74
C ALA A 237 -17.62 0.31 5.02
N ASP A 238 -17.56 1.60 4.69
CA ASP A 238 -16.54 2.49 5.18
C ASP A 238 -16.95 2.96 6.59
N ALA A 239 -16.51 2.28 7.66
CA ALA A 239 -16.82 2.67 9.05
C ALA A 239 -16.50 4.12 9.49
N ASN A 240 -15.99 4.97 8.60
CA ASN A 240 -15.95 6.42 8.78
C ASN A 240 -17.34 7.06 8.55
N PHE A 241 -18.24 6.45 7.79
CA PHE A 241 -19.59 6.97 7.54
C PHE A 241 -20.49 6.78 8.76
N GLU A 242 -20.46 5.61 9.40
CA GLU A 242 -21.24 5.35 10.62
C GLU A 242 -20.72 6.15 11.83
N THR A 243 -19.40 6.30 11.99
CA THR A 243 -18.80 6.99 13.15
C THR A 243 -18.75 8.52 13.05
N LEU A 244 -18.83 9.10 11.85
CA LEU A 244 -18.74 10.56 11.69
C LEU A 244 -20.07 11.28 11.94
N TYR A 245 -21.18 10.55 11.91
CA TYR A 245 -22.51 11.17 11.97
C TYR A 245 -23.39 10.76 13.15
N ASP A 246 -22.97 9.85 14.04
CA ASP A 246 -23.83 9.32 15.13
C ASP A 246 -25.24 8.95 14.64
N ILE A 247 -25.36 8.60 13.36
CA ILE A 247 -26.60 8.10 12.79
C ILE A 247 -26.54 6.62 13.14
N HIS A 248 -27.15 6.24 14.25
CA HIS A 248 -27.76 4.92 14.37
C HIS A 248 -29.10 5.04 13.64
N PRO A 249 -29.19 4.65 12.36
CA PRO A 249 -30.48 4.60 11.71
C PRO A 249 -31.27 3.52 12.46
N THR A 250 -32.47 3.85 12.95
CA THR A 250 -33.38 2.83 13.51
C THR A 250 -33.73 1.76 12.47
N ASP A 251 -33.54 2.07 11.18
CA ASP A 251 -33.67 1.17 10.05
C ASP A 251 -32.45 1.31 9.11
N PRO A 252 -31.73 0.22 8.76
CA PRO A 252 -30.60 0.29 7.84
C PRO A 252 -31.04 0.87 6.49
N PRO A 253 -30.31 1.86 5.92
CA PRO A 253 -30.69 2.45 4.64
C PRO A 253 -30.80 1.35 3.57
N THR A 254 -31.95 1.29 2.91
CA THR A 254 -32.19 0.29 1.87
C THR A 254 -31.46 0.73 0.60
N LYS A 255 -31.02 -0.21 -0.26
CA LYS A 255 -30.27 0.09 -1.50
C LYS A 255 -30.98 1.10 -2.44
N SER A 256 -32.28 1.33 -2.26
CA SER A 256 -33.11 2.31 -2.97
C SER A 256 -32.89 3.77 -2.56
N ASP A 257 -32.39 4.04 -1.34
CA ASP A 257 -32.10 5.41 -0.86
C ASP A 257 -30.72 5.91 -1.30
N TRP A 258 -29.98 5.03 -1.99
CA TRP A 258 -28.61 5.21 -2.45
C TRP A 258 -28.55 6.18 -3.64
N ARG A 259 -28.24 7.46 -3.37
CA ARG A 259 -28.00 8.45 -4.43
C ARG A 259 -26.51 8.59 -4.72
N TRP A 260 -26.14 8.23 -5.95
CA TRP A 260 -24.80 8.46 -6.50
C TRP A 260 -24.76 9.72 -7.33
N PRO A 261 -23.74 10.57 -7.16
CA PRO A 261 -23.50 11.64 -8.11
C PRO A 261 -23.19 11.02 -9.48
N GLU A 262 -23.73 11.64 -10.52
CA GLU A 262 -23.42 11.27 -11.89
C GLU A 262 -21.92 11.49 -12.14
N VAL A 263 -21.25 10.48 -12.69
CA VAL A 263 -19.84 10.55 -13.06
C VAL A 263 -19.76 10.71 -14.57
N ILE A 264 -19.40 11.90 -15.03
CA ILE A 264 -19.22 12.22 -16.44
C ILE A 264 -17.72 12.13 -16.75
N LEU A 265 -17.35 11.26 -17.69
CA LEU A 265 -15.99 11.17 -18.22
C LEU A 265 -15.90 11.97 -19.51
N ASP A 266 -15.00 12.95 -19.56
CA ASP A 266 -14.78 13.84 -20.69
C ASP A 266 -13.28 13.90 -21.07
N GLY A 267 -12.96 14.43 -22.24
CA GLY A 267 -11.61 14.52 -22.82
C GLY A 267 -11.27 13.38 -23.77
N ASP A 268 -10.00 12.99 -23.84
CA ASP A 268 -9.54 11.92 -24.73
C ASP A 268 -9.79 10.54 -24.10
N LEU A 269 -10.98 10.00 -24.35
CA LEU A 269 -11.45 8.73 -23.80
C LEU A 269 -10.80 7.50 -24.44
N ASP A 270 -10.08 7.66 -25.55
CA ASP A 270 -9.35 6.58 -26.24
C ASP A 270 -7.89 6.51 -25.79
N THR A 271 -7.48 7.36 -24.84
CA THR A 271 -6.13 7.41 -24.28
C THR A 271 -5.70 6.05 -23.73
N LYS A 272 -4.54 5.58 -24.20
CA LYS A 272 -3.86 4.39 -23.68
C LYS A 272 -2.40 4.70 -23.40
N PHE A 273 -1.93 4.31 -22.22
CA PHE A 273 -0.52 4.46 -21.85
C PHE A 273 -0.03 3.28 -21.00
N ALA A 274 1.29 3.12 -20.95
CA ALA A 274 1.88 2.05 -20.17
C ALA A 274 1.88 2.41 -18.67
N TYR A 275 1.26 1.57 -17.83
CA TYR A 275 1.19 1.80 -16.38
C TYR A 275 0.83 0.53 -15.59
N ILE A 276 0.97 0.60 -14.27
CA ILE A 276 0.52 -0.46 -13.35
C ILE A 276 -0.96 -0.21 -13.06
N LYS A 277 -1.82 -1.11 -13.53
CA LYS A 277 -3.29 -0.96 -13.49
C LYS A 277 -3.79 -0.78 -12.06
N GLU A 278 -3.32 -1.61 -11.15
CA GLU A 278 -3.72 -1.65 -9.75
C GLU A 278 -3.40 -0.33 -9.05
N HIS A 279 -2.27 0.30 -9.38
CA HIS A 279 -1.89 1.61 -8.83
C HIS A 279 -2.80 2.72 -9.34
N PHE A 280 -3.10 2.71 -10.64
CA PHE A 280 -4.00 3.69 -11.24
C PHE A 280 -5.40 3.58 -10.66
N GLU A 281 -5.96 2.36 -10.65
CA GLU A 281 -7.28 2.08 -10.11
C GLU A 281 -7.36 2.43 -8.63
N TYR A 282 -6.33 2.16 -7.82
CA TYR A 282 -6.31 2.58 -6.41
C TYR A 282 -6.41 4.09 -6.25
N ILE A 283 -5.64 4.87 -7.02
CA ILE A 283 -5.66 6.34 -6.95
C ILE A 283 -7.04 6.87 -7.36
N VAL A 284 -7.57 6.42 -8.49
CA VAL A 284 -8.87 6.87 -9.00
C VAL A 284 -9.99 6.48 -8.04
N PHE A 285 -9.97 5.25 -7.54
CA PHE A 285 -10.93 4.76 -6.57
C PHE A 285 -10.97 5.60 -5.29
N GLU A 286 -9.81 5.90 -4.70
CA GLU A 286 -9.73 6.71 -3.48
C GLU A 286 -10.17 8.17 -3.71
N LEU A 287 -9.87 8.74 -4.88
CA LEU A 287 -10.36 10.08 -5.25
C LEU A 287 -11.88 10.10 -5.43
N LEU A 288 -12.43 9.15 -6.16
CA LEU A 288 -13.88 9.04 -6.38
C LEU A 288 -14.64 8.81 -5.07
N LYS A 289 -14.07 8.01 -4.16
CA LYS A 289 -14.62 7.81 -2.80
C LYS A 289 -14.68 9.13 -2.03
N ASN A 290 -13.61 9.91 -2.02
CA ASN A 290 -13.59 11.22 -1.33
C ASN A 290 -14.60 12.21 -1.93
N VAL A 291 -14.75 12.23 -3.26
CA VAL A 291 -15.76 13.06 -3.94
C VAL A 291 -17.16 12.63 -3.56
N ARG A 292 -17.45 11.32 -3.61
CA ARG A 292 -18.74 10.75 -3.18
C ARG A 292 -19.09 11.19 -1.77
N ASP A 293 -18.19 10.98 -0.81
CA ASP A 293 -18.43 11.32 0.59
C ASP A 293 -18.73 12.81 0.75
N THR A 294 -17.96 13.67 0.07
CA THR A 294 -18.16 15.13 0.09
C THR A 294 -19.49 15.57 -0.53
N CYS A 295 -19.96 14.90 -1.59
CA CYS A 295 -21.24 15.23 -2.23
C CYS A 295 -22.45 14.77 -1.42
N ILE A 296 -22.32 13.65 -0.69
CA ILE A 296 -23.39 13.03 0.09
C ILE A 296 -23.52 13.66 1.48
N THR A 297 -22.42 14.06 2.13
CA THR A 297 -22.44 14.67 3.47
C THR A 297 -23.45 15.84 3.62
N PRO A 298 -23.52 16.84 2.72
CA PRO A 298 -24.45 17.96 2.85
C PRO A 298 -25.89 17.57 2.49
N PHE A 299 -26.07 16.51 1.69
CA PHE A 299 -27.39 16.05 1.24
C PHE A 299 -28.26 15.65 2.43
N TRP A 300 -27.71 14.96 3.43
CA TRP A 300 -28.44 14.57 4.65
C TRP A 300 -28.91 15.77 5.49
N SER A 301 -28.31 16.95 5.31
CA SER A 301 -28.70 18.18 6.01
C SER A 301 -29.60 19.13 5.18
N THR A 302 -29.61 19.02 3.85
CA THR A 302 -30.27 20.00 2.97
C THR A 302 -31.22 19.39 1.93
N GLY A 303 -31.26 18.07 1.76
CA GLY A 303 -32.09 17.39 0.75
C GLY A 303 -31.61 17.56 -0.70
N THR A 304 -30.51 18.27 -0.93
CA THR A 304 -29.93 18.55 -2.26
C THR A 304 -28.48 18.09 -2.36
N LEU A 305 -28.15 17.36 -3.43
CA LEU A 305 -26.77 16.93 -3.70
C LEU A 305 -25.94 18.18 -4.00
N SER A 306 -24.85 18.37 -3.25
CA SER A 306 -23.94 19.47 -3.55
C SER A 306 -23.14 19.14 -4.81
N PRO A 307 -22.93 20.09 -5.74
CA PRO A 307 -22.05 19.86 -6.87
C PRO A 307 -20.63 19.55 -6.38
N PRO A 308 -19.86 18.69 -7.08
CA PRO A 308 -18.51 18.29 -6.67
C PRO A 308 -17.53 19.46 -6.59
N HIS A 309 -17.88 20.61 -7.17
CA HIS A 309 -17.15 21.86 -7.07
C HIS A 309 -17.90 22.84 -6.15
N ARG A 310 -17.46 22.97 -4.90
CA ARG A 310 -17.70 24.22 -4.16
C ARG A 310 -16.89 25.29 -4.89
N ARG A 311 -17.53 26.13 -5.71
CA ARG A 311 -16.89 27.39 -6.11
C ARG A 311 -16.55 28.12 -4.82
N VAL A 312 -15.27 28.14 -4.47
CA VAL A 312 -14.76 29.12 -3.51
C VAL A 312 -14.98 30.45 -4.20
N ALA A 313 -16.06 31.14 -3.85
CA ALA A 313 -16.20 32.54 -4.15
C ALA A 313 -14.96 33.20 -3.56
N ARG A 314 -14.03 33.62 -4.42
CA ARG A 314 -12.96 34.51 -4.00
C ARG A 314 -13.62 35.81 -3.55
N PRO A 315 -13.13 36.41 -2.44
CA PRO A 315 -13.66 37.67 -1.93
C PRO A 315 -13.58 38.80 -2.96
#